data_AF-A0A6P0SYE3-F1
#
_entry.id   AF-A0A6P0SYE3-F1
#
_cell.length_a   1.000
_cell.length_b   1.000
_cell.length_c   1.000
_cell.angle_alpha   90.00
_cell.angle_beta   90.00
_cell.angle_gamma   90.00
#
_symmetry.space_group_name_H-M   'P 1'
#
loop_
_entity.id
_entity.type
_entity.pdbx_description
1 polymer ?
#
loop_
_entity_poly.entity_id
_entity_poly.type
_entity_poly.pdbx_seq_one_letter_code
_entity_poly.pdbx_strand_id
1 'polypeptide(L)' 'DDNMGRTEALRQTQLDMLKDERYQHPYYWASFIVSGNWEPMGE' A
#
# COMPACT_ATOMS: atom_id res chain seq x y z
N ASP A 1 9.06 7.94 14.30
CA ASP A 1 9.77 7.03 13.39
C ASP A 1 8.88 6.53 12.24
N ASP A 2 7.80 7.26 11.90
CA ASP A 2 6.83 6.83 10.88
C ASP A 2 6.78 7.80 9.69
N ASN A 3 7.94 8.20 9.16
CA ASN A 3 8.00 8.80 7.82
C ASN A 3 7.88 7.70 6.76
N MET A 4 6.79 6.92 6.82
CA MET A 4 6.51 5.89 5.82
C MET A 4 6.05 6.59 4.53
N GLY A 5 6.81 6.39 3.44
CA GLY A 5 6.45 6.92 2.14
C GLY A 5 5.19 6.30 1.57
N ARG A 6 4.54 7.01 0.65
CA ARG A 6 3.26 6.59 0.04
C ARG A 6 3.35 5.19 -0.58
N THR A 7 4.50 4.87 -1.18
CA THR A 7 4.79 3.54 -1.75
C THR A 7 4.82 2.45 -0.68
N GLU A 8 5.47 2.71 0.45
CA GLU A 8 5.61 1.72 1.51
C GLU A 8 4.29 1.50 2.25
N ALA A 9 3.51 2.57 2.47
CA ALA A 9 2.18 2.48 3.04
C ALA A 9 1.22 1.65 2.17
N LEU A 10 1.24 1.87 0.84
CA LEU A 10 0.43 1.07 -0.08
C LEU A 10 0.87 -0.40 -0.06
N ARG A 11 2.18 -0.66 -0.10
CA ARG A 11 2.74 -2.02 -0.05
C ARG A 11 2.30 -2.75 1.21
N GLN A 12 2.43 -2.12 2.38
CA GLN A 12 2.03 -2.70 3.66
C GLN A 12 0.53 -3.04 3.67
N THR A 13 -0.30 -2.12 3.16
CA THR A 13 -1.76 -2.34 3.05
C THR A 13 -2.08 -3.54 2.16
N GLN A 14 -1.43 -3.66 0.99
CA GLN A 14 -1.63 -4.82 0.10
C GLN A 14 -1.21 -6.13 0.77
N LEU A 15 -0.10 -6.15 1.51
CA LEU A 15 0.34 -7.32 2.26
C LEU A 15 -0.64 -7.71 3.37
N ASP A 16 -1.24 -6.73 4.04
CA ASP A 16 -2.23 -6.99 5.08
C ASP A 16 -3.56 -7.49 4.48
N MET A 17 -3.95 -7.00 3.31
CA MET A 17 -5.11 -7.53 2.56
C MET A 17 -4.89 -8.98 2.12
N LEU A 18 -3.67 -9.40 1.78
CA LEU A 18 -3.37 -10.79 1.44
C LEU A 18 -3.48 -11.76 2.63
N LYS A 19 -3.39 -11.25 3.87
CA LYS A 19 -3.54 -12.06 5.09
C LYS A 19 -5.01 -12.32 5.44
N ASP A 20 -5.93 -11.53 4.90
CA ASP A 20 -7.36 -11.66 5.14
C ASP A 20 -8.03 -12.37 3.95
N GLU A 21 -8.61 -13.56 4.19
CA GLU A 21 -9.27 -14.37 3.16
C GLU A 21 -10.36 -13.60 2.38
N ARG A 22 -10.96 -12.57 2.99
CA ARG A 22 -11.98 -11.74 2.35
C ARG A 22 -11.41 -10.85 1.24
N TYR A 23 -10.13 -10.48 1.35
CA TYR A 23 -9.48 -9.48 0.49
C TYR A 23 -8.32 -10.05 -0.35
N GLN A 24 -8.05 -11.36 -0.25
CA GLN A 24 -6.99 -12.02 -1.02
C GLN A 24 -7.15 -11.89 -2.53
N HIS A 25 -8.40 -11.89 -3.03
CA HIS A 25 -8.64 -11.83 -4.47
C HIS A 25 -8.13 -10.49 -5.07
N PRO A 26 -7.33 -10.51 -6.16
CA PRO A 26 -6.70 -9.30 -6.72
C PRO A 26 -7.66 -8.16 -7.06
N TYR A 27 -8.94 -8.46 -7.30
CA TYR A 27 -10.00 -7.47 -7.48
C TYR A 27 -10.00 -6.36 -6.41
N TYR A 28 -9.64 -6.68 -5.16
CA TYR A 28 -9.71 -5.74 -4.05
C TYR A 28 -8.52 -4.80 -3.94
N TRP A 29 -7.38 -5.11 -4.55
CA TRP A 29 -6.14 -4.36 -4.30
C TRP A 29 -5.32 -4.04 -5.56
N ALA A 30 -5.50 -4.77 -6.66
CA ALA A 30 -4.66 -4.65 -7.86
C ALA A 30 -4.89 -3.36 -8.66
N SER A 31 -6.03 -2.69 -8.45
CA SER A 31 -6.34 -1.41 -9.11
C SER A 31 -5.64 -0.21 -8.47
N PHE A 32 -5.14 -0.35 -7.24
CA PHE A 32 -4.46 0.73 -6.55
C PHE A 32 -2.97 0.74 -6.90
N ILE A 33 -2.54 1.85 -7.51
CA ILE A 33 -1.16 2.12 -7.87
C ILE A 33 -0.72 3.45 -7.25
N VAL A 34 0.54 3.54 -6.84
CA VAL A 34 1.13 4.84 -6.50
C VAL A 34 1.55 5.52 -7.80
N SER A 35 1.11 6.76 -7.98
CA SER A 35 1.53 7.64 -9.06
C SER A 35 2.06 8.95 -8.47
N GLY A 36 3.11 9.52 -9.07
CA GLY A 36 3.75 10.75 -8.59
C GLY A 36 4.91 10.50 -7.61
N ASN A 37 5.07 11.39 -6.63
CA ASN A 37 6.24 11.36 -5.73
C ASN A 37 6.20 10.15 -4.78
N TRP A 38 7.24 9.31 -4.89
CA TRP A 38 7.45 8.09 -4.13
C TRP A 38 8.15 8.33 -2.78
N GLU A 39 8.75 9.50 -2.59
CA GLU A 39 9.48 9.83 -1.37
C GLU A 39 8.59 9.79 -0.12
N PRO A 40 9.17 9.44 1.05
CA PRO A 40 8.58 9.69 2.35
C PRO A 40 7.91 11.05 2.42
N MET A 41 6.71 11.12 3.00
CA MET A 41 6.16 12.40 3.41
C MET A 41 7.03 12.90 4.57
N GLY A 42 8.05 13.69 4.25
CA GLY A 42 8.91 14.39 5.21
C GLY A 42 8.67 15.89 5.14
N GLU A 43 8.50 16.48 6.33
CA GLU A 43 8.34 17.91 6.71
C GLU A 43 7.87 18.92 5.65
#